data_AF-A0A7W7PA70-F1
#
_entry.id   AF-A0A7W7PA70-F1
#
_cell.length_a   1.000
_cell.length_b   1.000
_cell.length_c   1.000
_cell.angle_alpha   90.00
_cell.angle_beta   90.00
_cell.angle_gamma   90.00
#
_symmetry.space_group_name_H-M   'P 1'
#
loop_
_entity.id
_entity.type
_entity.pdbx_description
1 polymer ?
#
loop_
_entity_poly.entity_id
_entity_poly.type
_entity_poly.pdbx_seq_one_letter_code
_entity_poly.pdbx_strand_id
1 'polypeptide(L)' 'MNGLYKAELIHAKRIWESVEAVELATMGWVHWWNTTRLHEALDYLTPAEVEAAYTHDQDSAPVAS' A
#
# COMPACT_ATOMS: atom_id res chain seq x y z
N MET A 1 -5.58 8.66 1.45
CA MET A 1 -4.17 8.27 1.20
C MET A 1 -3.19 9.45 1.27
N ASN A 2 -3.34 10.50 0.44
CA ASN A 2 -2.37 11.63 0.39
C ASN A 2 -2.11 12.33 1.75
N GLY A 3 -3.15 12.51 2.57
CA GLY A 3 -3.02 13.11 3.91
C GLY A 3 -2.19 12.27 4.89
N LEU A 4 -2.43 10.95 4.93
CA LEU A 4 -1.69 10.01 5.79
C LEU A 4 -0.22 9.88 5.35
N TYR A 5 0.02 9.79 4.04
CA TYR A 5 1.38 9.80 3.49
C TYR A 5 2.17 11.03 3.93
N LYS A 6 1.56 12.23 3.83
CA LYS A 6 2.21 13.46 4.29
C LYS A 6 2.44 13.46 5.79
N ALA A 7 1.48 13.03 6.59
CA ALA A 7 1.60 13.03 8.05
C ALA A 7 2.65 12.02 8.57
N GLU A 8 2.57 10.77 8.12
CA GLU A 8 3.38 9.66 8.64
C GLU A 8 4.78 9.58 8.05
N LEU A 9 5.00 10.09 6.83
CA LEU A 9 6.31 10.07 6.18
C LEU A 9 6.93 11.48 6.10
N ILE A 10 6.29 12.38 5.36
CA ILE A 10 6.90 13.67 5.00
C ILE A 10 7.05 14.60 6.20
N HIS A 11 6.04 14.69 7.05
CA HIS A 11 6.05 15.56 8.23
C HIS A 11 6.67 14.89 9.46
N ALA A 12 6.63 13.55 9.53
CA ALA A 12 7.33 12.80 10.57
C ALA A 12 8.85 13.03 10.53
N LYS A 13 9.42 13.21 9.33
CA LYS A 13 10.82 13.60 9.14
C LYS A 13 10.92 15.07 8.69
N ARG A 14 11.29 15.96 9.62
CA ARG A 14 11.29 17.41 9.41
C ARG A 14 12.29 17.91 8.35
N ILE A 15 13.39 17.18 8.11
CA ILE A 15 14.42 17.54 7.15
C ILE A 15 14.79 16.31 6.33
N TRP A 16 14.84 16.48 5.01
CA TRP A 16 15.31 15.49 4.06
C TRP A 16 16.61 15.98 3.43
N GLU A 17 17.58 15.08 3.31
CA GLU A 17 18.93 15.39 2.83
C GLU A 17 18.98 15.57 1.32
N SER A 18 18.10 14.88 0.59
CA SER A 18 17.98 14.94 -0.86
C SER A 18 16.59 14.50 -1.32
N VAL A 19 16.27 14.74 -2.59
CA VAL A 19 15.06 14.19 -3.24
C VAL A 19 15.12 12.67 -3.30
N GLU A 20 16.28 12.10 -3.61
CA GLU A 20 16.49 10.64 -3.67
C GLU A 20 16.18 9.97 -2.32
N ALA A 21 16.54 10.61 -1.20
CA ALA A 21 16.19 10.11 0.13
C ALA A 21 14.67 10.09 0.36
N VAL A 22 13.93 11.07 -0.18
CA VAL A 22 12.46 11.10 -0.13
C VAL A 22 11.88 9.99 -0.99
N GLU A 23 12.40 9.79 -2.20
CA GLU A 23 11.94 8.76 -3.14
C GLU A 23 12.11 7.36 -2.54
N LEU A 24 13.28 7.04 -1.99
CA LEU A 24 13.53 5.76 -1.33
C LEU A 24 12.58 5.53 -0.15
N ALA A 25 12.38 6.55 0.69
CA ALA A 25 11.47 6.46 1.81
C ALA A 25 10.01 6.32 1.37
N THR A 26 9.64 6.94 0.25
CA THR A 26 8.31 6.81 -0.36
C THR A 26 8.08 5.38 -0.84
N MET A 27 9.06 4.78 -1.53
CA MET A 27 9.00 3.37 -1.95
C MET A 27 8.79 2.45 -0.74
N GLY A 28 9.53 2.68 0.34
CA GLY A 28 9.37 1.93 1.59
C GLY A 28 7.99 2.09 2.22
N TRP A 29 7.48 3.32 2.29
CA TRP A 29 6.15 3.60 2.85
C TRP A 29 5.04 2.97 2.02
N VAL A 30 5.11 3.06 0.69
CA VAL A 30 4.13 2.44 -0.22
C VAL A 30 4.15 0.91 -0.10
N HIS A 31 5.34 0.32 -0.06
CA HIS A 31 5.48 -1.12 0.15
C HIS A 31 4.81 -1.54 1.46
N TRP A 32 5.18 -0.92 2.58
CA TRP A 32 4.58 -1.20 3.89
C TRP A 32 3.06 -1.01 3.89
N TRP A 33 2.55 0.09 3.32
CA TRP A 33 1.12 0.39 3.26
C TRP A 33 0.34 -0.71 2.52
N ASN A 34 0.90 -1.25 1.44
CA ASN A 34 0.24 -2.23 0.58
C ASN A 34 0.39 -3.68 1.06
N THR A 35 1.51 -4.03 1.71
CA THR A 35 1.84 -5.44 2.01
C THR A 35 1.83 -5.79 3.49
N THR A 36 1.81 -4.80 4.38
CA THR A 36 2.00 -5.03 5.82
C THR A 36 0.98 -4.29 6.68
N ARG A 37 0.60 -3.07 6.30
CA ARG A 37 -0.38 -2.28 7.05
C ARG A 37 -1.77 -2.91 6.92
N LEU A 38 -2.39 -3.19 8.06
CA LEU A 38 -3.79 -3.62 8.12
C LEU A 38 -4.72 -2.39 8.00
N HIS A 39 -5.81 -2.55 7.24
CA HIS A 39 -6.79 -1.49 7.03
C HIS A 39 -8.14 -1.94 7.57
N GLU A 40 -8.70 -1.21 8.53
CA GLU A 40 -10.03 -1.49 9.09
C GLU A 40 -11.12 -1.53 8.00
N ALA A 41 -11.02 -0.65 7.00
CA ALA A 41 -11.94 -0.64 5.86
C ALA A 41 -11.81 -1.86 4.93
N LEU A 42 -10.76 -2.67 5.08
CA LEU A 42 -10.53 -3.93 4.36
C LEU A 42 -10.66 -5.13 5.32
N ASP A 43 -11.47 -5.01 6.38
CA ASP A 43 -11.63 -6.05 7.40
C ASP A 43 -10.31 -6.47 8.05
N TYR A 44 -9.42 -5.50 8.26
CA TYR A 44 -8.05 -5.71 8.77
C TYR A 44 -7.16 -6.57 7.88
N LEU A 45 -7.41 -6.58 6.56
CA LEU A 45 -6.50 -7.12 5.57
C LEU A 45 -5.60 -6.02 4.98
N THR A 46 -4.53 -6.46 4.32
CA THR A 46 -3.68 -5.61 3.48
C THR A 46 -4.27 -5.48 2.07
N PRO A 47 -3.99 -4.38 1.34
CA PRO A 47 -4.43 -4.24 -0.04
C PRO A 47 -3.94 -5.39 -0.93
N ALA A 48 -2.69 -5.85 -0.74
CA ALA A 48 -2.15 -6.96 -1.50
C ALA A 48 -2.92 -8.28 -1.28
N GLU A 49 -3.38 -8.56 -0.06
CA GLU A 49 -4.21 -9.74 0.23
C GLU A 49 -5.58 -9.65 -0.46
N VAL A 50 -6.19 -8.46 -0.44
CA VAL A 50 -7.48 -8.23 -1.11
C VAL A 50 -7.34 -8.40 -2.63
N GLU A 51 -6.29 -7.84 -3.23
CA GLU A 51 -6.00 -7.99 -4.66
C GLU A 51 -5.73 -9.46 -5.05
N ALA A 52 -4.96 -10.18 -4.23
CA ALA A 52 -4.68 -11.60 -4.45
C ALA A 52 -5.96 -12.46 -4.39
N ALA A 53 -6.85 -12.19 -3.43
CA ALA A 53 -8.14 -12.87 -3.32
C ALA A 53 -9.04 -12.59 -4.52
N TYR A 54 -9.12 -11.33 -4.96
CA TYR A 54 -9.90 -10.95 -6.15
C TYR A 54 -9.35 -11.63 -7.41
N THR A 55 -8.03 -11.65 -7.60
CA THR A 55 -7.41 -12.28 -8.77
C THR A 55 -7.69 -13.78 -8.82
N HIS A 56 -7.61 -14.47 -7.67
CA HIS A 56 -7.91 -15.90 -7.57
C HIS A 56 -9.38 -16.23 -7.87
N ASP A 57 -10.31 -15.36 -7.45
CA ASP A 57 -11.74 -15.50 -7.75
C ASP A 57 -12.03 -15.31 -9.26
N GLN A 58 -11.35 -14.35 -9.91
CA GLN A 58 -11.45 -14.14 -11.36
C GLN A 58 -10.88 -15.31 -12.18
N ASP A 59 -9.78 -15.93 -11.74
CA ASP A 59 -9.21 -17.13 -12.39
C ASP A 59 -10.10 -18.37 -12.24
N SER A 60 -11.01 -18.37 -11.26
CA SER A 60 -11.92 -19.48 -10.96
C SER A 60 -13.29 -19.37 -11.66
N ALA A 61 -13.55 -18.26 -12.37
CA ALA A 61 -14.76 -18.10 -13.17
C ALA A 61 -14.72 -19.06 -14.38
N PRO A 62 -15.80 -19.86 -14.62
CA PRO A 62 -15.80 -20.76 -15.76
C PRO A 62 -15.78 -19.92 -17.04
N VAL A 63 -14.82 -20.20 -17.92
CA VAL A 63 -14.90 -19.74 -19.30
C VAL A 63 -16.20 -20.34 -19.88
N ALA A 64 -17.21 -19.50 -20.09
CA ALA A 64 -18.44 -19.94 -20.69
C ALA A 64 -18.10 -20.50 -22.08
N SER A 65 -18.33 -21.81 -22.28
CA SER A 65 -18.23 -22.50 -23.56
C SER A 65 -19.55 -22.42 -24.33
#